data_AF-A0A453F9T5-F1
#
_entry.id   AF-A0A453F9T5-F1
#
_cell.length_a   1.000
_cell.length_b   1.000
_cell.length_c   1.000
_cell.angle_alpha   90.00
_cell.angle_beta   90.00
_cell.angle_gamma   90.00
#
_symmetry.space_group_name_H-M   'P 1'
#
loop_
_entity.id
_entity.type
_entity.pdbx_description
1 polymer ?
#
loop_
_entity_poly.entity_id
_entity_poly.type
_entity_poly.pdbx_seq_one_letter_code
_entity_poly.pdbx_strand_id
1 'polypeptide(L)'
;MQRFEALVGHLNLVRHENWWFGMIQDFFLKYFGATVAVVLIIEPFFSGNLRPDSSTLGRAEMLSNLRYHTSVIISLFQSLGILSISSRHLNILSGYADRIRELLDVSRELSGIRDKSLNHNSPSGNYISEANHIEFSDVKVVTPAGNILVNDLTLRVETGSNLLNTGPNGSGKSSLFRVLGGLWPLVSGHIVKPGVGSDLNKEIFYVPQRPYTAVGTLREQLIYPLTEDQEIESLTYDGMVDLLKNVDLEYLLERYPLDKEVNWGDELSLGEQQRLGMARLFYHKPKFAILDECTSAVTTDMEERFCKKVRAMGTSCITISHRPALVAFHDIVLSLDGEGGWNVQHRREDSSFSTEESDFSSLETDRKSDALTVQRDFMRRAKSNASLGSKDHSYSTEVIATSPKVEIEHAVRTSRVPHLRCHPRPLPLRVAAILNILVCCSPWCLSVPQ
;
A
#
# COMPACT_ATOMS: atom_id res chain seq x y z
N MET A 1 -6.98 -26.41 3.35
CA MET A 1 -6.80 -27.51 2.38
C MET A 1 -7.75 -27.39 1.18
N GLN A 2 -9.08 -27.36 1.37
CA GLN A 2 -10.05 -27.29 0.27
C GLN A 2 -9.86 -26.13 -0.73
N ARG A 3 -9.51 -24.92 -0.27
CA ARG A 3 -9.24 -23.78 -1.17
C ARG A 3 -7.97 -23.97 -2.03
N PHE A 4 -6.99 -24.70 -1.49
CA PHE A 4 -5.77 -25.02 -2.22
C PHE A 4 -6.03 -26.08 -3.29
N GLU A 5 -6.79 -27.13 -2.96
CA GLU A 5 -7.20 -28.15 -3.93
C GLU A 5 -8.06 -27.56 -5.06
N ALA A 6 -8.99 -26.66 -4.73
CA ALA A 6 -9.79 -25.95 -5.73
C ALA A 6 -8.92 -25.10 -6.68
N LEU A 7 -7.89 -24.42 -6.14
CA LEU A 7 -6.95 -23.63 -6.95
C LEU A 7 -6.11 -24.54 -7.87
N VAL A 8 -5.61 -25.66 -7.34
CA VAL A 8 -4.84 -26.64 -8.13
C VAL A 8 -5.71 -27.25 -9.23
N GLY A 9 -6.98 -27.58 -8.92
CA GLY A 9 -7.94 -28.06 -9.90
C GLY A 9 -8.19 -27.05 -11.03
N HIS A 10 -8.40 -25.77 -10.68
CA HIS A 10 -8.56 -24.71 -11.67
C HIS A 10 -7.31 -24.51 -12.53
N LEU A 11 -6.12 -24.53 -11.92
CA LEU A 11 -4.85 -24.38 -12.64
C LEU A 11 -4.63 -25.52 -13.65
N ASN A 12 -4.95 -26.75 -13.26
CA ASN A 12 -4.85 -27.91 -14.14
C ASN A 12 -5.83 -27.84 -15.31
N LEU A 13 -7.06 -27.38 -15.06
CA LEU A 13 -8.05 -27.17 -16.12
C LEU A 13 -7.54 -26.12 -17.14
N VAL A 14 -7.11 -24.95 -16.65
CA VAL A 14 -6.57 -23.88 -17.49
C VAL A 14 -5.35 -24.33 -18.27
N ARG A 15 -4.47 -25.12 -17.64
CA ARG A 15 -3.28 -25.68 -18.31
C ARG A 15 -3.67 -26.66 -19.42
N HIS A 16 -4.64 -27.53 -19.16
CA HIS A 16 -5.10 -28.52 -20.13
C HIS A 16 -5.78 -27.86 -21.34
N GLU A 17 -6.66 -26.89 -21.11
CA GLU A 17 -7.32 -26.12 -22.18
C GLU A 17 -6.32 -25.33 -23.01
N ASN A 18 -5.37 -24.63 -22.37
CA ASN A 18 -4.33 -23.89 -23.09
C ASN A 18 -3.43 -24.82 -23.91
N TRP A 19 -3.10 -26.00 -23.39
CA TRP A 19 -2.29 -26.98 -24.11
C TRP A 19 -3.03 -27.55 -25.32
N TRP A 20 -4.28 -27.98 -25.15
CA TRP A 20 -5.10 -28.50 -26.24
C TRP A 20 -5.33 -27.46 -27.34
N PHE A 21 -5.72 -26.25 -26.94
CA PHE A 21 -5.91 -25.15 -27.88
C PHE A 21 -4.62 -24.82 -28.62
N GLY A 22 -3.48 -24.78 -27.91
CA GLY A 22 -2.16 -24.57 -28.51
C GLY A 22 -1.79 -25.65 -29.52
N MET A 23 -2.02 -26.93 -29.19
CA MET A 23 -1.75 -28.06 -30.08
C MET A 23 -2.60 -28.02 -31.35
N ILE A 24 -3.91 -27.78 -31.22
CA ILE A 24 -4.83 -27.66 -32.35
C ILE A 24 -4.41 -26.49 -33.24
N GLN A 25 -4.15 -25.33 -32.62
CA GLN A 25 -3.76 -24.14 -33.35
C GLN A 25 -2.43 -24.32 -34.11
N ASP A 26 -1.41 -24.88 -33.47
CA ASP A 26 -0.12 -25.16 -34.12
C ASP A 26 -0.25 -26.18 -35.25
N PHE A 27 -1.12 -27.18 -35.09
CA PHE A 27 -1.41 -28.16 -36.13
C PHE A 27 -2.04 -27.49 -37.36
N PHE A 28 -3.07 -26.66 -37.15
CA PHE A 28 -3.72 -25.90 -38.22
C PHE A 28 -2.80 -24.88 -38.88
N LEU A 29 -1.92 -24.21 -38.12
CA LEU A 29 -0.98 -23.22 -38.66
C LEU A 29 0.14 -23.86 -39.49
N LYS A 30 0.76 -24.91 -38.95
CA LYS A 30 2.03 -25.43 -39.49
C LYS A 30 1.81 -26.49 -40.55
N TYR A 31 0.80 -27.34 -40.38
CA TYR A 31 0.65 -28.56 -41.19
C TYR A 31 -0.55 -28.49 -42.13
N PHE A 32 -1.69 -27.96 -41.68
CA PHE A 32 -2.90 -27.92 -42.51
C PHE A 32 -2.71 -27.10 -43.79
N GLY A 33 -2.06 -25.94 -43.71
CA GLY A 33 -1.75 -25.13 -44.90
C GLY A 33 -0.85 -25.84 -45.92
N ALA A 34 0.14 -26.62 -45.45
CA ALA A 34 1.01 -27.40 -46.32
C ALA A 34 0.27 -28.59 -46.96
N THR A 35 -0.60 -29.28 -46.19
CA THR A 35 -1.44 -30.37 -46.71
C THR A 35 -2.42 -29.85 -47.76
N VAL A 36 -3.09 -28.72 -47.49
CA VAL A 36 -4.00 -28.07 -48.45
C VAL A 36 -3.25 -27.61 -49.70
N ALA A 37 -2.04 -27.05 -49.56
CA ALA A 37 -1.21 -26.69 -50.69
C ALA A 37 -0.92 -27.89 -51.60
N VAL A 38 -0.51 -29.02 -51.02
CA VAL A 38 -0.23 -30.25 -51.76
C VAL A 38 -1.47 -30.76 -52.48
N VAL A 39 -2.63 -30.82 -51.81
CA VAL A 39 -3.88 -31.31 -52.40
C VAL A 39 -4.38 -30.40 -53.53
N LEU A 40 -4.40 -29.08 -53.33
CA LEU A 40 -4.85 -28.10 -54.33
C LEU A 40 -3.96 -28.06 -55.56
N ILE A 41 -2.69 -28.43 -55.42
CA ILE A 41 -1.70 -28.36 -56.50
C ILE A 41 -1.63 -29.68 -57.27
N ILE A 42 -1.86 -30.83 -56.63
CA ILE A 42 -1.82 -32.14 -57.29
C ILE A 42 -2.92 -32.27 -58.35
N GLU A 43 -4.15 -31.84 -58.07
CA GLU A 43 -5.27 -32.08 -58.98
C GLU A 43 -5.15 -31.32 -60.32
N PRO A 44 -4.98 -29.98 -60.39
CA PRO A 44 -4.87 -29.24 -61.65
C PRO A 44 -3.67 -29.67 -62.52
N PHE A 45 -2.68 -30.27 -61.89
CA PHE A 45 -1.39 -30.60 -62.48
C PHE A 45 -1.30 -32.03 -63.02
N PHE A 46 -1.93 -33.01 -62.34
CA PHE A 46 -1.97 -34.40 -62.80
C PHE A 46 -3.21 -34.72 -63.65
N SER A 47 -4.35 -34.05 -63.42
CA SER A 47 -5.61 -34.27 -64.16
C SER A 47 -6.00 -33.15 -65.14
N GLY A 48 -5.37 -31.96 -65.08
CA GLY A 48 -5.74 -30.77 -65.87
C GLY A 48 -4.84 -30.43 -67.07
N ASN A 49 -5.09 -29.26 -67.68
CA ASN A 49 -4.43 -28.72 -68.88
C ASN A 49 -2.94 -28.34 -68.71
N LEU A 50 -2.34 -28.58 -67.53
CA LEU A 50 -0.96 -28.23 -67.19
C LEU A 50 -0.02 -29.43 -67.24
N ARG A 51 -0.36 -30.47 -68.03
CA ARG A 51 0.52 -31.61 -68.24
C ARG A 51 1.83 -31.14 -68.90
N PRO A 52 2.99 -31.56 -68.39
CA PRO A 52 4.26 -31.12 -68.93
C PRO A 52 4.47 -31.68 -70.33
N ASP A 53 4.92 -30.83 -71.24
CA ASP A 53 5.55 -31.29 -72.46
C ASP A 53 6.74 -32.21 -72.10
N SER A 54 7.04 -33.20 -72.94
CA SER A 54 8.11 -34.18 -72.68
C SER A 54 9.53 -33.58 -72.66
N SER A 55 9.66 -32.26 -72.81
CA SER A 55 10.92 -31.53 -72.80
C SER A 55 11.48 -31.36 -71.38
N THR A 56 12.81 -31.31 -71.27
CA THR A 56 13.50 -31.06 -69.99
C THR A 56 13.23 -29.66 -69.45
N LEU A 57 13.05 -28.67 -70.34
CA LEU A 57 12.75 -27.28 -69.98
C LEU A 57 11.33 -27.13 -69.39
N GLY A 58 10.32 -27.77 -70.00
CA GLY A 58 8.95 -27.75 -69.50
C GLY A 58 8.83 -28.38 -68.11
N ARG A 59 9.56 -29.48 -67.85
CA ARG A 59 9.62 -30.10 -66.51
C ARG A 59 10.31 -29.23 -65.46
N ALA A 60 11.28 -28.39 -65.83
CA ALA A 60 11.95 -27.48 -64.91
C ALA A 60 11.05 -26.27 -64.53
N GLU A 61 10.40 -25.67 -65.52
CA GLU A 61 9.44 -24.56 -65.32
C GLU A 61 8.26 -25.01 -64.44
N MET A 62 7.79 -26.23 -64.69
CA MET A 62 6.77 -26.92 -63.92
C MET A 62 7.14 -27.04 -62.42
N LEU A 63 8.34 -27.52 -62.11
CA LEU A 63 8.82 -27.64 -60.71
C LEU A 63 8.96 -26.26 -60.04
N SER A 64 9.35 -25.24 -60.79
CA SER A 64 9.43 -23.86 -60.30
C SER A 64 8.04 -23.32 -59.93
N ASN A 65 7.04 -23.50 -60.80
CA ASN A 65 5.66 -23.06 -60.56
C ASN A 65 5.02 -23.80 -59.38
N LEU A 66 5.22 -25.13 -59.27
CA LEU A 66 4.79 -25.92 -58.12
C LEU A 66 5.36 -25.36 -56.81
N ARG A 67 6.67 -25.12 -56.78
CA ARG A 67 7.37 -24.59 -55.60
C ARG A 67 6.86 -23.20 -55.24
N TYR A 68 6.67 -22.33 -56.24
CA TYR A 68 6.16 -20.98 -56.04
C TYR A 68 4.74 -20.99 -55.43
N HIS A 69 3.79 -21.70 -56.04
CA HIS A 69 2.42 -21.77 -55.52
C HIS A 69 2.35 -22.43 -54.14
N THR A 70 3.14 -23.48 -53.90
CA THR A 70 3.22 -24.11 -52.57
C THR A 70 3.74 -23.12 -51.52
N SER A 71 4.79 -22.36 -51.85
CA SER A 71 5.35 -21.36 -50.95
C SER A 71 4.38 -20.23 -50.63
N VAL A 72 3.60 -19.76 -51.62
CA VAL A 72 2.59 -18.71 -51.44
C VAL A 72 1.47 -19.20 -50.51
N ILE A 73 0.96 -20.42 -50.74
CA ILE A 73 -0.11 -20.98 -49.89
C ILE A 73 0.38 -21.15 -48.46
N ILE A 74 1.57 -21.72 -48.24
CA ILE A 74 2.16 -21.86 -46.90
C ILE A 74 2.30 -20.49 -46.22
N SER A 75 2.81 -19.48 -46.93
CA SER A 75 2.96 -18.12 -46.39
C SER A 75 1.61 -17.50 -46.00
N LEU A 76 0.55 -17.70 -46.80
CA LEU A 76 -0.80 -17.21 -46.48
C LEU A 76 -1.36 -17.85 -45.21
N PHE A 77 -1.23 -19.17 -45.05
CA PHE A 77 -1.68 -19.87 -43.84
C PHE A 77 -0.88 -19.47 -42.59
N GLN A 78 0.42 -19.25 -42.74
CA GLN A 78 1.26 -18.72 -41.65
C GLN A 78 0.80 -17.31 -41.24
N SER A 79 0.54 -16.41 -42.19
CA SER A 79 0.03 -15.07 -41.90
C SER A 79 -1.35 -15.09 -41.24
N LEU A 80 -2.27 -15.95 -41.71
CA LEU A 80 -3.59 -16.15 -41.08
C LEU A 80 -3.46 -16.61 -39.63
N GLY A 81 -2.47 -17.46 -39.37
CA GLY A 81 -2.18 -17.92 -38.03
C GLY A 81 -1.64 -16.87 -37.08
N ILE A 82 -0.71 -16.04 -37.57
CA ILE A 82 -0.20 -14.89 -36.82
C ILE A 82 -1.36 -13.94 -36.48
N LEU A 83 -2.28 -13.70 -37.42
CA LEU A 83 -3.46 -12.88 -37.19
C LEU A 83 -4.37 -13.47 -36.09
N SER A 84 -4.54 -14.79 -36.08
CA SER A 84 -5.30 -15.48 -35.02
C SER A 84 -4.66 -15.33 -33.64
N ILE A 85 -3.32 -15.41 -33.53
CA ILE A 85 -2.59 -15.21 -32.26
C ILE A 85 -2.67 -13.75 -31.81
N SER A 86 -2.61 -12.81 -32.75
CA SER A 86 -2.66 -11.36 -32.47
C SER A 86 -3.93 -10.98 -31.69
N SER A 87 -5.09 -11.57 -32.02
CA SER A 87 -6.34 -11.39 -31.27
C SER A 87 -6.19 -11.67 -29.76
N ARG A 88 -5.49 -12.76 -29.41
CA ARG A 88 -5.20 -13.09 -28.00
C ARG A 88 -4.32 -12.03 -27.34
N HIS A 89 -3.28 -11.57 -28.02
CA HIS A 89 -2.39 -10.53 -27.50
C HIS A 89 -3.14 -9.21 -27.29
N LEU A 90 -4.04 -8.84 -28.20
CA LEU A 90 -4.90 -7.67 -28.05
C LEU A 90 -5.84 -7.78 -26.85
N ASN A 91 -6.41 -8.95 -26.59
CA ASN A 91 -7.24 -9.18 -25.40
C ASN A 91 -6.44 -9.05 -24.10
N ILE A 92 -5.22 -9.61 -24.05
CA ILE A 92 -4.33 -9.48 -22.90
C ILE A 92 -3.94 -8.01 -22.68
N LEU A 93 -3.59 -7.30 -23.74
CA LEU A 93 -3.26 -5.88 -23.69
C LEU A 93 -4.45 -5.06 -23.15
N SER A 94 -5.68 -5.35 -23.61
CA SER A 94 -6.89 -4.72 -23.08
C SER A 94 -7.01 -4.94 -21.57
N GLY A 95 -6.79 -6.17 -21.09
CA GLY A 95 -6.84 -6.47 -19.65
C GLY A 95 -5.80 -5.73 -18.82
N TYR A 96 -4.59 -5.53 -19.34
CA TYR A 96 -3.58 -4.69 -18.68
C TYR A 96 -3.95 -3.22 -18.71
N ALA A 97 -4.45 -2.72 -19.84
CA ALA A 97 -4.89 -1.33 -19.97
C ALA A 97 -6.03 -1.00 -19.00
N ASP A 98 -7.00 -1.92 -18.84
CA ASP A 98 -8.10 -1.76 -17.89
C ASP A 98 -7.60 -1.71 -16.44
N ARG A 99 -6.64 -2.58 -16.05
CA ARG A 99 -6.05 -2.55 -14.70
C ARG A 99 -5.25 -1.28 -14.42
N ILE A 100 -4.48 -0.82 -15.40
CA ILE A 100 -3.72 0.44 -15.28
C ILE A 100 -4.70 1.61 -15.14
N ARG A 101 -5.78 1.62 -15.93
CA ARG A 101 -6.83 2.63 -15.83
C ARG A 101 -7.50 2.63 -14.46
N GLU A 102 -7.88 1.47 -13.94
CA GLU A 102 -8.46 1.34 -12.61
C GLU A 102 -7.54 1.91 -11.52
N LEU A 103 -6.25 1.58 -11.57
CA LEU A 103 -5.24 2.11 -10.66
C LEU A 103 -5.12 3.64 -10.76
N LEU A 104 -5.10 4.18 -11.99
CA LEU A 104 -5.03 5.62 -12.22
C LEU A 104 -6.29 6.34 -11.73
N ASP A 105 -7.47 5.74 -11.92
CA ASP A 105 -8.74 6.31 -11.47
C ASP A 105 -8.81 6.37 -9.94
N VAL A 106 -8.40 5.29 -9.24
CA VAL A 106 -8.28 5.28 -7.77
C VAL A 106 -7.25 6.29 -7.28
N SER A 107 -6.08 6.38 -7.92
CA SER A 107 -5.05 7.35 -7.55
C SER A 107 -5.55 8.79 -7.67
N ARG A 108 -6.32 9.11 -8.72
CA ARG A 108 -6.91 10.44 -8.91
C ARG A 108 -7.97 10.75 -7.86
N GLU A 109 -8.78 9.77 -7.48
CA GLU A 109 -9.78 9.93 -6.42
C GLU A 109 -9.11 10.25 -5.07
N LEU A 110 -8.04 9.54 -4.72
CA LEU A 110 -7.25 9.80 -3.51
C LEU A 110 -6.60 11.19 -3.53
N SER A 111 -6.04 11.63 -4.66
CA SER A 111 -5.51 12.99 -4.81
C SER A 111 -6.61 14.06 -4.72
N GLY A 112 -7.77 13.83 -5.34
CA GLY A 112 -8.89 14.77 -5.33
C GLY A 112 -9.57 14.94 -3.96
N ILE A 113 -9.53 13.92 -3.09
CA ILE A 113 -9.98 14.03 -1.69
C ILE A 113 -9.07 14.98 -0.91
N ARG A 114 -7.74 14.96 -1.17
CA ARG A 114 -6.77 15.87 -0.56
C ARG A 114 -7.10 17.33 -0.90
N ASP A 115 -7.51 17.62 -2.13
CA ASP A 115 -7.85 18.97 -2.57
C ASP A 115 -9.26 19.42 -2.12
N LYS A 116 -10.24 18.51 -2.07
CA LYS A 116 -11.59 18.85 -1.59
C LYS A 116 -11.66 19.13 -0.09
N SER A 117 -10.79 18.50 0.72
CA SER A 117 -10.68 18.81 2.14
C SER A 117 -10.17 20.24 2.41
N LEU A 118 -9.57 20.91 1.42
CA LEU A 118 -9.00 22.26 1.52
C LEU A 118 -9.98 23.36 1.10
N ASN A 119 -11.03 23.03 0.33
CA ASN A 119 -12.00 24.02 -0.13
C ASN A 119 -13.10 24.23 0.94
N HIS A 120 -12.93 25.30 1.71
CA HIS A 120 -13.98 25.97 2.49
C HIS A 120 -15.25 26.15 1.64
N ASN A 121 -16.35 25.47 2.00
CA ASN A 121 -17.77 25.85 1.80
C ASN A 121 -18.72 24.63 1.71
N SER A 122 -18.64 23.67 2.64
CA SER A 122 -19.76 22.76 2.90
C SER A 122 -20.25 22.95 4.35
N PRO A 123 -21.52 23.34 4.58
CA PRO A 123 -22.03 23.70 5.90
C PRO A 123 -22.47 22.50 6.75
N SER A 124 -21.99 21.28 6.45
CA SER A 124 -22.42 20.08 7.17
C SER A 124 -21.32 19.03 7.25
N GLY A 125 -20.83 18.79 8.47
CA GLY A 125 -20.19 17.56 8.87
C GLY A 125 -18.77 17.74 9.37
N ASN A 126 -17.80 17.72 8.45
CA ASN A 126 -16.40 17.48 8.80
C ASN A 126 -15.48 18.38 7.97
N TYR A 127 -14.55 19.08 8.61
CA TYR A 127 -13.54 19.85 7.92
C TYR A 127 -12.22 19.86 8.69
N ILE A 128 -11.14 20.13 7.96
CA ILE A 128 -9.81 20.32 8.51
C ILE A 128 -9.46 21.80 8.34
N SER A 129 -9.05 22.47 9.41
CA SER A 129 -8.72 23.90 9.41
C SER A 129 -7.27 24.17 9.83
N GLU A 130 -6.72 25.29 9.36
CA GLU A 130 -5.34 25.69 9.67
C GLU A 130 -5.26 26.48 10.99
N ALA A 131 -4.39 26.04 11.90
CA ALA A 131 -3.96 26.84 13.04
C ALA A 131 -2.58 26.39 13.54
N ASN A 132 -1.95 27.16 14.43
CA ASN A 132 -0.66 26.84 15.05
C ASN A 132 -0.78 25.91 16.27
N HIS A 133 -1.76 25.01 16.27
CA HIS A 133 -1.98 24.01 17.31
C HIS A 133 -2.67 22.79 16.71
N ILE A 134 -2.67 21.65 17.41
CA ILE A 134 -3.38 20.44 17.00
C ILE A 134 -4.62 20.29 17.89
N GLU A 135 -5.79 20.26 17.27
CA GLU A 135 -7.07 20.09 17.97
C GLU A 135 -7.92 19.03 17.29
N PHE A 136 -8.45 18.12 18.08
CA PHE A 136 -9.50 17.19 17.72
C PHE A 136 -10.75 17.66 18.45
N SER A 137 -11.88 17.72 17.75
CA SER A 137 -13.16 18.08 18.33
C SER A 137 -14.27 17.21 17.76
N ASP A 138 -14.88 16.42 18.64
CA ASP A 138 -15.91 15.43 18.32
C ASP A 138 -15.46 14.45 17.21
N VAL A 139 -14.16 14.11 17.20
CA VAL A 139 -13.56 13.31 16.13
C VAL A 139 -13.88 11.83 16.32
N LYS A 140 -14.40 11.22 15.27
CA LYS A 140 -14.65 9.77 15.21
C LYS A 140 -13.66 9.08 14.27
N VAL A 141 -12.96 8.09 14.80
CA VAL A 141 -12.00 7.28 14.03
C VAL A 141 -12.63 5.92 13.75
N VAL A 142 -12.77 5.59 12.46
CA VAL A 142 -13.35 4.33 11.99
C VAL A 142 -12.34 3.61 11.11
N THR A 143 -12.18 2.30 11.29
CA THR A 143 -11.34 1.49 10.40
C THR A 143 -11.95 1.40 8.99
N PRO A 144 -11.15 1.08 7.96
CA PRO A 144 -11.69 0.76 6.63
C PRO A 144 -12.71 -0.40 6.64
N ALA A 145 -12.69 -1.25 7.68
CA ALA A 145 -13.64 -2.33 7.87
C ALA A 145 -14.95 -1.90 8.57
N GLY A 146 -15.06 -0.63 9.00
CA GLY A 146 -16.25 -0.08 9.66
C GLY A 146 -16.24 -0.12 11.19
N ASN A 147 -15.15 -0.57 11.83
CA ASN A 147 -15.07 -0.64 13.29
C ASN A 147 -14.71 0.73 13.88
N ILE A 148 -15.46 1.17 14.89
CA ILE A 148 -15.17 2.42 15.61
C ILE A 148 -14.01 2.16 16.57
N LEU A 149 -12.94 2.95 16.45
CA LEU A 149 -11.76 2.86 17.31
C LEU A 149 -11.74 3.95 18.39
N VAL A 150 -12.23 5.14 18.04
CA VAL A 150 -12.34 6.28 18.94
C VAL A 150 -13.64 6.99 18.61
N ASN A 151 -14.43 7.28 19.65
CA ASN A 151 -15.70 7.97 19.50
C ASN A 151 -15.66 9.35 20.18
N ASP A 152 -16.08 10.38 19.44
CA ASP A 152 -16.25 11.76 19.90
C ASP A 152 -15.04 12.30 20.70
N LEU A 153 -13.84 12.19 20.13
CA LEU A 153 -12.60 12.68 20.75
C LEU A 153 -12.50 14.20 20.69
N THR A 154 -12.34 14.81 21.86
CA THR A 154 -12.04 16.24 22.00
C THR A 154 -10.76 16.44 22.81
N LEU A 155 -9.72 16.95 22.14
CA LEU A 155 -8.39 17.14 22.70
C LEU A 155 -7.68 18.29 21.98
N ARG A 156 -7.02 19.16 22.74
CA ARG A 156 -6.21 20.26 22.20
C ARG A 156 -4.77 20.15 22.71
N VAL A 157 -3.82 20.28 21.79
CA VAL A 157 -2.38 20.28 22.03
C VAL A 157 -1.80 21.58 21.48
N GLU A 158 -1.37 22.44 22.40
CA GLU A 158 -0.71 23.70 22.08
C GLU A 158 0.72 23.48 21.59
N THR A 159 1.23 24.40 20.80
CA THR A 159 2.66 24.43 20.47
C THR A 159 3.48 24.61 21.77
N GLY A 160 4.50 23.77 21.94
CA GLY A 160 5.34 23.67 23.14
C GLY A 160 4.86 22.61 24.15
N SER A 161 3.64 22.10 24.01
CA SER A 161 3.10 21.04 24.87
C SER A 161 3.33 19.65 24.25
N ASN A 162 3.71 18.68 25.08
CA ASN A 162 3.98 17.31 24.65
C ASN A 162 2.83 16.37 25.04
N LEU A 163 2.33 15.60 24.08
CA LEU A 163 1.24 14.63 24.26
C LEU A 163 1.77 13.19 24.22
N LEU A 164 1.42 12.38 25.21
CA LEU A 164 1.60 10.93 25.19
C LEU A 164 0.25 10.25 24.89
N ASN A 165 0.16 9.51 23.79
CA ASN A 165 -0.95 8.62 23.49
C ASN A 165 -0.61 7.18 23.91
N THR A 166 -1.34 6.66 24.90
CA THR A 166 -1.19 5.33 25.48
C THR A 166 -2.49 4.53 25.39
N GLY A 167 -2.39 3.21 25.55
CA GLY A 167 -3.52 2.29 25.51
C GLY A 167 -3.13 0.91 24.96
N PRO A 168 -4.03 -0.08 25.03
CA PRO A 168 -3.78 -1.44 24.56
C PRO A 168 -3.40 -1.51 23.07
N ASN A 169 -2.80 -2.63 22.66
CA ASN A 169 -2.53 -2.86 21.24
C ASN A 169 -3.86 -2.94 20.47
N GLY A 170 -3.93 -2.30 19.31
CA GLY A 170 -5.16 -2.24 18.51
C GLY A 170 -6.19 -1.20 18.96
N SER A 171 -5.92 -0.41 20.02
CA SER A 171 -6.87 0.61 20.50
C SER A 171 -7.05 1.83 19.57
N GLY A 172 -6.33 1.88 18.44
CA GLY A 172 -6.46 2.94 17.45
C GLY A 172 -5.51 4.13 17.61
N LYS A 173 -4.47 4.02 18.44
CA LYS A 173 -3.45 5.08 18.63
C LYS A 173 -2.85 5.57 17.30
N SER A 174 -2.24 4.69 16.51
CA SER A 174 -1.67 5.05 15.21
C SER A 174 -2.76 5.41 14.19
N SER A 175 -3.97 4.84 14.29
CA SER A 175 -5.10 5.17 13.42
C SER A 175 -5.59 6.60 13.60
N LEU A 176 -5.62 7.12 14.83
CA LEU A 176 -5.95 8.52 15.12
C LEU A 176 -5.02 9.48 14.37
N PHE A 177 -3.72 9.19 14.40
CA PHE A 177 -2.72 10.04 13.72
C PHE A 177 -2.67 9.82 12.20
N ARG A 178 -3.16 8.68 11.69
CA ARG A 178 -3.42 8.51 10.24
C ARG A 178 -4.56 9.40 9.77
N VAL A 179 -5.59 9.64 10.60
CA VAL A 179 -6.64 10.62 10.29
C VAL A 179 -6.06 12.04 10.34
N LEU A 180 -5.25 12.37 11.37
CA LEU A 180 -4.57 13.67 11.45
C LEU A 180 -3.68 13.95 10.22
N GLY A 181 -2.92 12.96 9.77
CA GLY A 181 -2.07 13.04 8.59
C GLY A 181 -2.81 12.99 7.25
N GLY A 182 -4.15 12.84 7.26
CA GLY A 182 -4.98 12.76 6.05
C GLY A 182 -4.84 11.45 5.27
N LEU A 183 -4.19 10.43 5.84
CA LEU A 183 -4.08 9.09 5.24
C LEU A 183 -5.40 8.33 5.34
N TRP A 184 -6.15 8.55 6.42
CA TRP A 184 -7.51 8.03 6.61
C TRP A 184 -8.51 9.20 6.57
N PRO A 185 -9.70 9.01 5.98
CA PRO A 185 -10.70 10.08 5.87
C PRO A 185 -11.29 10.44 7.23
N LEU A 186 -11.60 11.73 7.42
CA LEU A 186 -12.33 12.22 8.59
C LEU A 186 -13.83 11.92 8.44
N VAL A 187 -14.34 10.99 9.26
CA VAL A 187 -15.73 10.50 9.19
C VAL A 187 -16.71 11.35 10.00
N SER A 188 -16.27 11.93 11.12
CA SER A 188 -17.04 12.83 11.98
C SER A 188 -16.12 13.81 12.69
N GLY A 189 -16.61 15.01 12.97
CA GLY A 189 -15.94 16.02 13.80
C GLY A 189 -15.07 16.98 12.99
N HIS A 190 -14.25 17.76 13.68
CA HIS A 190 -13.31 18.69 13.05
C HIS A 190 -11.90 18.51 13.60
N ILE A 191 -10.92 18.72 12.72
CA ILE A 191 -9.50 18.68 13.06
C ILE A 191 -8.89 20.04 12.73
N VAL A 192 -8.17 20.60 13.69
CA VAL A 192 -7.33 21.78 13.48
C VAL A 192 -5.88 21.33 13.52
N LYS A 193 -5.07 21.73 12.54
CA LYS A 193 -3.63 21.42 12.53
C LYS A 193 -2.86 22.47 11.71
N PRO A 194 -1.55 22.64 11.94
CA PRO A 194 -0.74 23.47 11.07
C PRO A 194 -0.53 22.82 9.70
N GLY A 195 -0.16 23.64 8.71
CA GLY A 195 0.21 23.16 7.38
C GLY A 195 -0.97 22.71 6.52
N VAL A 196 -2.14 23.31 6.68
CA VAL A 196 -3.33 23.00 5.87
C VAL A 196 -3.34 23.95 4.68
N GLY A 197 -2.96 23.45 3.49
CA GLY A 197 -2.83 24.24 2.26
C GLY A 197 -1.39 24.65 1.92
N SER A 198 -0.45 24.43 2.84
CA SER A 198 1.00 24.49 2.63
C SER A 198 1.61 23.07 2.71
N ASP A 199 2.92 22.93 2.50
CA ASP A 199 3.62 21.64 2.62
C ASP A 199 3.55 21.09 4.05
N LEU A 200 2.55 20.25 4.34
CA LEU A 200 2.33 19.63 5.66
C LEU A 200 3.59 19.02 6.26
N ASN A 201 4.45 18.44 5.43
CA ASN A 201 5.71 17.79 5.83
C ASN A 201 6.71 18.76 6.49
N LYS A 202 6.58 20.07 6.28
CA LYS A 202 7.42 21.09 6.93
C LYS A 202 6.96 21.39 8.36
N GLU A 203 5.66 21.34 8.59
CA GLU A 203 5.04 21.73 9.86
C GLU A 203 4.91 20.56 10.83
N ILE A 204 4.55 19.38 10.30
CA ILE A 204 4.38 18.14 11.05
C ILE A 204 5.26 17.05 10.45
N PHE A 205 6.13 16.46 11.26
CA PHE A 205 6.97 15.34 10.84
C PHE A 205 6.54 14.04 11.51
N TYR A 206 6.35 12.98 10.73
CA TYR A 206 5.95 11.66 11.23
C TYR A 206 7.13 10.70 11.26
N VAL A 207 7.45 10.17 12.45
CA VAL A 207 8.47 9.13 12.64
C VAL A 207 7.77 7.81 12.94
N PRO A 208 7.64 6.90 11.95
CA PRO A 208 6.97 5.62 12.13
C PRO A 208 7.81 4.65 12.96
N GLN A 209 7.18 3.58 13.47
CA GLN A 209 7.88 2.49 14.16
C GLN A 209 8.97 1.83 13.30
N ARG A 210 8.70 1.72 12.00
CA ARG A 210 9.62 1.23 10.97
C ARG A 210 9.82 2.33 9.93
N PRO A 211 10.87 3.16 10.07
CA PRO A 211 11.19 4.17 9.08
C PRO A 211 11.43 3.57 7.70
N TYR A 212 10.88 4.23 6.67
CA TYR A 212 11.20 3.87 5.30
C TYR A 212 12.65 4.27 4.99
N THR A 213 13.45 3.31 4.55
CA THR A 213 14.83 3.50 4.12
C THR A 213 14.90 3.31 2.61
N ALA A 214 15.05 4.41 1.87
CA ALA A 214 15.21 4.35 0.42
C ALA A 214 16.60 3.79 0.06
N VAL A 215 16.75 3.25 -1.15
CA VAL A 215 18.09 3.01 -1.71
C VAL A 215 18.66 4.38 -2.11
N GLY A 216 19.86 4.70 -1.65
CA GLY A 216 20.46 6.02 -1.88
C GLY A 216 21.67 6.30 -1.00
N THR A 217 22.18 7.53 -1.03
CA THR A 217 23.32 7.97 -0.20
C THR A 217 22.91 8.21 1.25
N LEU A 218 23.90 8.32 2.16
CA LEU A 218 23.63 8.63 3.56
C LEU A 218 23.02 10.03 3.72
N ARG A 219 23.42 10.98 2.87
CA ARG A 219 22.84 12.33 2.83
C ARG A 219 21.35 12.27 2.48
N GLU A 220 21.01 11.57 1.40
CA GLU A 220 19.62 11.39 0.98
C GLU A 220 18.76 10.76 2.08
N GLN A 221 19.34 9.83 2.87
CA GLN A 221 18.63 9.28 4.02
C GLN A 221 18.35 10.32 5.11
N LEU A 222 19.25 11.26 5.37
CA LEU A 222 19.08 12.26 6.43
C LEU A 222 18.06 13.34 6.05
N ILE A 223 18.02 13.73 4.77
CA ILE A 223 17.14 14.79 4.27
C ILE A 223 15.74 14.29 3.87
N TYR A 224 15.56 12.98 3.72
CA TYR A 224 14.27 12.38 3.37
C TYR A 224 13.14 12.90 4.28
N PRO A 225 11.97 13.30 3.74
CA PRO A 225 11.45 13.04 2.40
C PRO A 225 11.81 14.09 1.33
N LEU A 226 12.68 15.06 1.62
CA LEU A 226 13.15 16.00 0.62
C LEU A 226 14.14 15.33 -0.34
N THR A 227 14.22 15.85 -1.55
CA THR A 227 15.31 15.55 -2.50
C THR A 227 16.37 16.65 -2.44
N GLU A 228 17.57 16.42 -2.98
CA GLU A 228 18.64 17.44 -3.02
C GLU A 228 18.17 18.76 -3.66
N ASP A 229 17.35 18.68 -4.71
CA ASP A 229 16.76 19.86 -5.38
C ASP A 229 15.77 20.67 -4.51
N GLN A 230 15.26 20.06 -3.42
CA GLN A 230 14.28 20.65 -2.51
C GLN A 230 14.91 21.16 -1.22
N GLU A 231 16.21 20.94 -1.02
CA GLU A 231 16.93 21.47 0.13
C GLU A 231 16.94 23.00 0.08
N ILE A 232 16.47 23.64 1.16
CA ILE A 232 16.58 25.10 1.31
C ILE A 232 18.03 25.48 1.65
N GLU A 233 18.70 24.62 2.43
CA GLU A 233 20.09 24.76 2.83
C GLU A 233 20.80 23.41 2.66
N SER A 234 21.93 23.46 1.96
CA SER A 234 22.73 22.27 1.66
C SER A 234 23.28 21.66 2.93
N LEU A 235 22.95 20.40 3.20
CA LEU A 235 23.49 19.67 4.35
C LEU A 235 25.00 19.47 4.19
N THR A 236 25.78 20.19 4.99
CA THR A 236 27.25 20.08 5.00
C THR A 236 27.72 18.82 5.71
N TYR A 237 28.97 18.42 5.46
CA TYR A 237 29.59 17.27 6.14
C TYR A 237 29.55 17.42 7.67
N ASP A 238 29.91 18.60 8.20
CA ASP A 238 29.88 18.86 9.63
C ASP A 238 28.44 18.77 10.19
N GLY A 239 27.45 19.23 9.42
CA GLY A 239 26.04 19.06 9.76
C GLY A 239 25.62 17.58 9.83
N MET A 240 26.09 16.74 8.89
CA MET A 240 25.84 15.29 8.94
C MET A 240 26.49 14.66 10.17
N VAL A 241 27.74 15.02 10.48
CA VAL A 241 28.45 14.55 11.68
C VAL A 241 27.66 14.88 12.93
N ASP A 242 27.21 16.13 13.08
CA ASP A 242 26.43 16.57 14.23
C ASP A 242 25.11 15.79 14.36
N LEU A 243 24.36 15.63 13.26
CA LEU A 243 23.10 14.89 13.27
C LEU A 243 23.31 13.43 13.69
N LEU A 244 24.27 12.74 13.07
CA LEU A 244 24.55 11.33 13.32
C LEU A 244 25.15 11.08 14.71
N LYS A 245 25.95 12.01 15.23
CA LYS A 245 26.48 11.96 16.59
C LYS A 245 25.37 12.06 17.64
N ASN A 246 24.34 12.88 17.41
CA ASN A 246 23.22 12.98 18.35
C ASN A 246 22.42 11.66 18.48
N VAL A 247 22.55 10.73 17.52
CA VAL A 247 21.84 9.44 17.48
C VAL A 247 22.79 8.22 17.52
N ASP A 248 24.07 8.42 17.86
CA ASP A 248 25.08 7.37 17.96
C ASP A 248 25.21 6.53 16.65
N LEU A 249 25.15 7.19 15.48
CA LEU A 249 25.33 6.62 14.14
C LEU A 249 26.51 7.22 13.38
N GLU A 250 27.43 7.91 14.07
CA GLU A 250 28.62 8.54 13.47
C GLU A 250 29.51 7.55 12.70
N TYR A 251 29.54 6.28 13.14
CA TYR A 251 30.31 5.21 12.50
C TYR A 251 29.93 4.98 11.03
N LEU A 252 28.72 5.38 10.61
CA LEU A 252 28.26 5.23 9.23
C LEU A 252 29.08 6.09 8.26
N LEU A 253 29.57 7.25 8.71
CA LEU A 253 30.42 8.13 7.91
C LEU A 253 31.81 7.54 7.67
N GLU A 254 32.30 6.73 8.60
CA GLU A 254 33.58 6.02 8.46
C GLU A 254 33.43 4.73 7.64
N ARG A 255 32.30 4.04 7.79
CA ARG A 255 32.05 2.74 7.17
C ARG A 255 31.71 2.84 5.68
N TYR A 256 31.00 3.90 5.26
CA TYR A 256 30.54 4.07 3.89
C TYR A 256 31.03 5.40 3.30
N PRO A 257 31.54 5.42 2.06
CA PRO A 257 31.78 6.66 1.33
C PRO A 257 30.49 7.47 1.17
N LEU A 258 30.58 8.80 1.21
CA LEU A 258 29.43 9.71 1.18
C LEU A 258 28.57 9.56 -0.08
N ASP A 259 29.22 9.36 -1.23
CA ASP A 259 28.56 9.27 -2.55
C ASP A 259 28.10 7.85 -2.89
N LYS A 260 28.20 6.90 -1.93
CA LYS A 260 27.83 5.51 -2.17
C LYS A 260 26.34 5.30 -1.96
N GLU A 261 25.67 4.82 -2.99
CA GLU A 261 24.31 4.31 -2.88
C GLU A 261 24.30 2.97 -2.13
N VAL A 262 23.46 2.87 -1.10
CA VAL A 262 23.34 1.70 -0.23
C VAL A 262 21.87 1.37 -0.02
N ASN A 263 21.53 0.07 0.04
CA ASN A 263 20.24 -0.37 0.53
C ASN A 263 20.23 -0.40 2.06
N TRP A 264 19.92 0.75 2.67
CA TRP A 264 19.96 0.93 4.13
C TRP A 264 18.97 0.02 4.88
N GLY A 265 17.91 -0.48 4.22
CA GLY A 265 16.96 -1.42 4.82
C GLY A 265 17.58 -2.79 5.14
N ASP A 266 18.56 -3.22 4.34
CA ASP A 266 19.24 -4.51 4.52
C ASP A 266 20.47 -4.38 5.43
N GLU A 267 21.12 -3.21 5.43
CA GLU A 267 22.35 -2.96 6.18
C GLU A 267 22.13 -2.56 7.64
N LEU A 268 21.06 -1.79 7.92
CA LEU A 268 20.79 -1.27 9.26
C LEU A 268 19.85 -2.18 10.04
N SER A 269 20.17 -2.43 11.31
CA SER A 269 19.23 -3.05 12.24
C SER A 269 18.00 -2.16 12.47
N LEU A 270 16.88 -2.72 12.94
CA LEU A 270 15.67 -1.94 13.24
C LEU A 270 15.94 -0.79 14.23
N GLY A 271 16.79 -1.00 15.24
CA GLY A 271 17.17 0.05 16.19
C GLY A 271 17.99 1.16 15.53
N GLU A 272 18.84 0.85 14.57
CA GLU A 272 19.57 1.84 13.77
C GLU A 272 18.67 2.58 12.80
N GLN A 273 17.72 1.89 12.16
CA GLN A 273 16.71 2.52 11.31
C GLN A 273 15.85 3.51 12.11
N GLN A 274 15.45 3.16 13.34
CA GLN A 274 14.76 4.08 14.25
C GLN A 274 15.61 5.30 14.59
N ARG A 275 16.89 5.10 14.93
CA ARG A 275 17.86 6.20 15.20
C ARG A 275 18.10 7.08 13.97
N LEU A 276 18.10 6.51 12.77
CA LEU A 276 18.14 7.27 11.52
C LEU A 276 16.86 8.11 11.34
N GLY A 277 15.70 7.56 11.68
CA GLY A 277 14.43 8.32 11.76
C GLY A 277 14.49 9.50 12.74
N MET A 278 15.18 9.34 13.87
CA MET A 278 15.43 10.43 14.83
C MET A 278 16.36 11.51 14.24
N ALA A 279 17.41 11.11 13.51
CA ALA A 279 18.30 12.06 12.84
C ALA A 279 17.57 12.89 11.77
N ARG A 280 16.64 12.27 11.02
CA ARG A 280 15.76 13.00 10.09
C ARG A 280 14.93 14.05 10.83
N LEU A 281 14.37 13.71 11.98
CA LEU A 281 13.63 14.68 12.79
C LEU A 281 14.50 15.87 13.21
N PHE A 282 15.76 15.62 13.60
CA PHE A 282 16.71 16.68 13.96
C PHE A 282 17.11 17.58 12.78
N TYR A 283 17.13 17.03 11.56
CA TYR A 283 17.37 17.79 10.34
C TYR A 283 16.17 18.71 10.03
N HIS A 284 14.95 18.17 10.02
CA HIS A 284 13.75 18.90 9.58
C HIS A 284 13.24 19.93 10.59
N LYS A 285 13.48 19.74 11.90
CA LYS A 285 13.07 20.68 12.97
C LYS A 285 11.61 21.18 12.84
N PRO A 286 10.63 20.27 12.76
CA PRO A 286 9.22 20.64 12.58
C PRO A 286 8.64 21.32 13.83
N LYS A 287 7.47 21.97 13.70
CA LYS A 287 6.72 22.47 14.86
C LYS A 287 6.13 21.32 15.69
N PHE A 288 5.64 20.28 15.03
CA PHE A 288 5.12 19.08 15.67
C PHE A 288 5.82 17.82 15.14
N ALA A 289 6.14 16.91 16.04
CA ALA A 289 6.67 15.58 15.72
C ALA A 289 5.72 14.51 16.22
N ILE A 290 5.31 13.59 15.34
CA ILE A 290 4.51 12.42 15.71
C ILE A 290 5.45 11.21 15.76
N LEU A 291 5.58 10.60 16.93
CA LEU A 291 6.53 9.54 17.22
C LEU A 291 5.77 8.23 17.47
N ASP A 292 5.69 7.35 16.46
CA ASP A 292 4.90 6.12 16.52
C ASP A 292 5.76 4.92 16.95
N GLU A 293 5.81 4.62 18.25
CA GLU A 293 6.66 3.56 18.83
C GLU A 293 8.13 3.61 18.35
N CYS A 294 8.63 4.78 17.95
CA CYS A 294 9.95 4.94 17.35
C CYS A 294 11.11 4.78 18.36
N THR A 295 10.80 4.65 19.65
CA THR A 295 11.78 4.43 20.72
C THR A 295 11.73 3.00 21.28
N SER A 296 10.96 2.10 20.65
CA SER A 296 10.78 0.73 21.16
C SER A 296 12.04 -0.13 21.08
N ALA A 297 12.93 0.14 20.12
CA ALA A 297 14.16 -0.61 19.89
C ALA A 297 15.43 0.17 20.27
N VAL A 298 15.30 1.23 21.07
CA VAL A 298 16.45 2.01 21.60
C VAL A 298 16.55 1.89 23.12
N THR A 299 17.75 2.13 23.64
CA THR A 299 18.00 2.14 25.10
C THR A 299 17.25 3.28 25.78
N THR A 300 16.96 3.15 27.08
CA THR A 300 16.32 4.20 27.88
C THR A 300 17.12 5.51 27.89
N ASP A 301 18.44 5.43 27.94
CA ASP A 301 19.30 6.62 28.00
C ASP A 301 19.25 7.41 26.68
N MET A 302 19.18 6.70 25.54
CA MET A 302 18.97 7.31 24.23
C MET A 302 17.56 7.94 24.13
N GLU A 303 16.53 7.25 24.62
CA GLU A 303 15.16 7.78 24.66
C GLU A 303 15.09 9.11 25.44
N GLU A 304 15.72 9.18 26.61
CA GLU A 304 15.79 10.41 27.41
C GLU A 304 16.56 11.52 26.70
N ARG A 305 17.74 11.22 26.15
CA ARG A 305 18.54 12.17 25.35
C ARG A 305 17.74 12.72 24.18
N PHE A 306 17.06 11.83 23.46
CA PHE A 306 16.23 12.18 22.32
C PHE A 306 15.09 13.12 22.72
N CYS A 307 14.30 12.77 23.74
CA CYS A 307 13.21 13.63 24.23
C CYS A 307 13.72 15.01 24.69
N LYS A 308 14.84 15.07 25.41
CA LYS A 308 15.46 16.35 25.82
C LYS A 308 15.89 17.18 24.61
N LYS A 309 16.51 16.57 23.61
CA LYS A 309 16.96 17.25 22.40
C LYS A 309 15.78 17.80 21.60
N VAL A 310 14.71 17.02 21.41
CA VAL A 310 13.52 17.49 20.67
C VAL A 310 12.86 18.67 21.38
N ARG A 311 12.76 18.61 22.72
CA ARG A 311 12.26 19.74 23.52
C ARG A 311 13.15 20.99 23.37
N ALA A 312 14.48 20.83 23.37
CA ALA A 312 15.42 21.94 23.22
C ALA A 312 15.34 22.62 21.84
N MET A 313 14.89 21.90 20.80
CA MET A 313 14.63 22.47 19.48
C MET A 313 13.31 23.26 19.40
N GLY A 314 12.47 23.22 20.44
CA GLY A 314 11.15 23.85 20.44
C GLY A 314 10.08 23.06 19.68
N THR A 315 10.37 21.81 19.30
CA THR A 315 9.41 20.92 18.65
C THR A 315 8.48 20.26 19.68
N SER A 316 7.18 20.27 19.40
CA SER A 316 6.16 19.64 20.25
C SER A 316 6.04 18.17 19.91
N CYS A 317 6.26 17.28 20.88
CA CYS A 317 6.21 15.84 20.67
C CYS A 317 4.81 15.28 20.91
N ILE A 318 4.32 14.49 19.97
CA ILE A 318 3.19 13.60 20.14
C ILE A 318 3.70 12.17 20.06
N THR A 319 3.85 11.52 21.21
CA THR A 319 4.41 10.17 21.28
C THR A 319 3.33 9.13 21.44
N ILE A 320 3.33 8.13 20.58
CA ILE A 320 2.49 6.93 20.68
C ILE A 320 3.36 5.84 21.29
N SER A 321 3.06 5.45 22.53
CA SER A 321 3.83 4.41 23.21
C SER A 321 3.04 3.79 24.35
N HIS A 322 3.40 2.57 24.69
CA HIS A 322 2.93 1.86 25.88
C HIS A 322 3.93 1.94 27.05
N ARG A 323 5.08 2.61 26.87
CA ARG A 323 6.14 2.71 27.88
C ARG A 323 5.79 3.74 28.96
N PRO A 324 5.65 3.34 30.25
CA PRO A 324 5.31 4.29 31.32
C PRO A 324 6.39 5.34 31.59
N ALA A 325 7.66 5.03 31.31
CA ALA A 325 8.78 5.95 31.53
C ALA A 325 8.63 7.27 30.76
N LEU A 326 7.95 7.24 29.61
CA LEU A 326 7.75 8.42 28.77
C LEU A 326 6.81 9.45 29.40
N VAL A 327 5.98 9.07 30.37
CA VAL A 327 5.05 9.99 31.06
C VAL A 327 5.80 11.18 31.68
N ALA A 328 7.04 10.98 32.15
CA ALA A 328 7.84 12.05 32.75
C ALA A 328 8.19 13.20 31.77
N PHE A 329 8.19 12.92 30.46
CA PHE A 329 8.55 13.86 29.40
C PHE A 329 7.34 14.49 28.71
N HIS A 330 6.11 14.15 29.11
CA HIS A 330 4.88 14.63 28.48
C HIS A 330 4.00 15.40 29.47
N ASP A 331 3.30 16.40 28.95
CA ASP A 331 2.46 17.32 29.72
C ASP A 331 1.00 16.85 29.72
N ILE A 332 0.61 16.19 28.63
CA ILE A 332 -0.73 15.65 28.42
C ILE A 332 -0.62 14.14 28.17
N VAL A 333 -1.48 13.35 28.80
CA VAL A 333 -1.58 11.90 28.56
C VAL A 333 -2.99 11.59 28.07
N LEU A 334 -3.10 11.14 26.82
CA LEU A 334 -4.31 10.57 26.22
C LEU A 334 -4.25 9.04 26.37
N SER A 335 -5.24 8.46 27.03
CA SER A 335 -5.38 7.01 27.18
C SER A 335 -6.59 6.53 26.40
N LEU A 336 -6.39 5.62 25.44
CA LEU A 336 -7.45 4.92 24.71
C LEU A 336 -7.73 3.56 25.36
N ASP A 337 -9.01 3.21 25.55
CA ASP A 337 -9.42 1.94 26.16
C ASP A 337 -9.46 0.76 25.18
N GLY A 338 -9.63 1.02 23.89
CA GLY A 338 -9.76 0.04 22.82
C GLY A 338 -11.20 -0.38 22.47
N GLU A 339 -12.19 0.16 23.19
CA GLU A 339 -13.61 -0.04 22.94
C GLU A 339 -14.30 1.25 22.42
N GLY A 340 -13.51 2.30 22.17
CA GLY A 340 -13.95 3.58 21.61
C GLY A 340 -13.91 4.73 22.61
N GLY A 341 -13.68 4.45 23.89
CA GLY A 341 -13.54 5.45 24.93
C GLY A 341 -12.10 5.96 25.08
N TRP A 342 -12.00 7.14 25.67
CA TRP A 342 -10.75 7.84 25.84
C TRP A 342 -10.76 8.67 27.14
N ASN A 343 -9.59 8.93 27.69
CA ASN A 343 -9.39 9.76 28.87
C ASN A 343 -8.15 10.64 28.69
N VAL A 344 -8.25 11.92 29.08
CA VAL A 344 -7.15 12.89 29.01
C VAL A 344 -6.77 13.31 30.42
N GLN A 345 -5.47 13.25 30.71
CA GLN A 345 -4.90 13.76 31.95
C GLN A 345 -3.89 14.85 31.63
N HIS A 346 -4.06 16.02 32.25
CA HIS A 346 -3.08 17.10 32.21
C HIS A 346 -2.22 17.02 33.47
N ARG A 347 -0.91 17.12 33.31
CA ARG A 347 0.03 17.24 34.42
C ARG A 347 -0.17 18.63 35.06
N ARG A 348 -0.51 18.67 36.35
CA ARG A 348 -0.58 19.93 37.12
C ARG A 348 0.84 20.46 37.36
N GLU A 349 1.05 21.75 37.14
CA GLU A 349 2.32 22.47 37.31
C GLU A 349 2.71 22.78 38.78
N ASP A 350 1.99 22.24 39.77
CA ASP A 350 2.25 22.52 41.19
C ASP A 350 3.39 21.67 41.77
N SER A 351 4.61 21.84 41.27
CA SER A 351 5.84 21.61 42.04
C SER A 351 6.98 22.45 41.47
N SER A 352 6.99 23.72 41.87
CA SER A 352 8.15 24.61 41.74
C SER A 352 9.35 23.99 42.49
N PHE A 353 10.20 23.25 41.80
CA PHE A 353 11.53 22.92 42.28
C PHE A 353 12.40 24.16 42.08
N SER A 354 12.67 24.85 43.19
CA SER A 354 13.68 25.91 43.29
C SER A 354 15.02 25.40 42.76
N THR A 355 15.60 26.19 41.87
CA THR A 355 16.94 26.01 41.35
C THR A 355 17.95 26.29 42.46
N GLU A 356 18.43 25.24 43.13
CA GLU A 356 19.71 25.28 43.84
C GLU A 356 20.59 24.17 43.27
N GLU A 357 21.69 24.60 42.65
CA GLU A 357 22.77 23.76 42.13
C GLU A 357 23.56 23.17 43.30
N SER A 358 23.28 21.93 43.70
CA SER A 358 24.26 21.07 44.37
C SER A 358 23.81 19.61 44.41
N ASP A 359 24.72 18.72 44.01
CA ASP A 359 24.75 17.26 44.15
C ASP A 359 23.86 16.40 43.21
N PHE A 360 24.51 15.92 42.13
CA PHE A 360 23.92 15.22 40.99
C PHE A 360 23.77 13.68 41.16
N SER A 361 24.00 13.12 42.35
CA SER A 361 23.94 11.64 42.54
C SER A 361 22.72 11.13 43.32
N SER A 362 22.04 11.99 44.09
CA SER A 362 20.88 11.60 44.91
C SER A 362 19.52 11.80 44.20
N LEU A 363 19.46 12.63 43.15
CA LEU A 363 18.25 12.94 42.39
C LEU A 363 17.80 11.84 41.40
N GLU A 364 18.70 10.93 41.00
CA GLU A 364 18.36 9.83 40.07
C GLU A 364 17.49 8.75 40.73
N THR A 365 17.70 8.50 42.02
CA THR A 365 16.89 7.57 42.82
C THR A 365 15.50 8.12 43.06
N ASP A 366 15.36 9.41 43.33
CA ASP A 366 14.08 10.05 43.61
C ASP A 366 13.19 10.11 42.36
N ARG A 367 13.75 10.45 41.18
CA ARG A 367 13.01 10.46 39.90
C ARG A 367 12.54 9.08 39.45
N LYS A 368 13.35 8.03 39.65
CA LYS A 368 12.92 6.64 39.42
C LYS A 368 11.85 6.23 40.42
N SER A 369 11.92 6.71 41.66
CA SER A 369 10.90 6.44 42.69
C SER A 369 9.56 7.09 42.38
N ASP A 370 9.58 8.31 41.83
CA ASP A 370 8.38 9.05 41.41
C ASP A 370 7.72 8.40 40.19
N ALA A 371 8.51 8.00 39.19
CA ALA A 371 8.03 7.23 38.05
C ALA A 371 7.42 5.88 38.48
N LEU A 372 8.05 5.19 39.45
CA LEU A 372 7.51 3.97 40.05
C LEU A 372 6.24 4.22 40.88
N THR A 373 6.09 5.39 41.49
CA THR A 373 4.90 5.77 42.27
C THR A 373 3.73 6.09 41.35
N VAL A 374 3.97 6.87 40.29
CA VAL A 374 3.00 7.11 39.21
C VAL A 374 2.63 5.79 38.52
N GLN A 375 3.59 4.89 38.30
CA GLN A 375 3.34 3.54 37.77
C GLN A 375 2.44 2.71 38.70
N ARG A 376 2.68 2.75 40.02
CA ARG A 376 1.83 2.04 41.00
C ARG A 376 0.41 2.60 41.00
N ASP A 377 0.23 3.91 40.98
CA ASP A 377 -1.10 4.53 40.93
C ASP A 377 -1.82 4.27 39.61
N PHE A 378 -1.09 4.25 38.49
CA PHE A 378 -1.63 3.88 37.18
C PHE A 378 -2.08 2.41 37.14
N MET A 379 -1.25 1.48 37.62
CA MET A 379 -1.58 0.06 37.71
C MET A 379 -2.75 -0.19 38.67
N ARG A 380 -2.83 0.56 39.77
CA ARG A 380 -3.91 0.44 40.77
C ARG A 380 -5.25 0.94 40.22
N ARG A 381 -5.27 2.00 39.40
CA ARG A 381 -6.47 2.51 38.73
C ARG A 381 -6.89 1.66 37.51
N ALA A 382 -5.94 1.16 36.73
CA ALA A 382 -6.24 0.19 35.67
C ALA A 382 -6.88 -1.09 36.25
N LYS A 383 -6.39 -1.54 37.41
CA LYS A 383 -6.96 -2.68 38.14
C LYS A 383 -8.30 -2.35 38.80
N SER A 384 -8.55 -1.11 39.27
CA SER A 384 -9.87 -0.72 39.78
C SER A 384 -10.92 -0.67 38.68
N ASN A 385 -10.56 -0.20 37.49
CA ASN A 385 -11.46 -0.17 36.33
C ASN A 385 -11.70 -1.59 35.79
N ALA A 386 -10.69 -2.47 35.82
CA ALA A 386 -10.87 -3.90 35.52
C ALA A 386 -11.68 -4.65 36.59
N SER A 387 -11.63 -4.23 37.86
CA SER A 387 -12.35 -4.88 38.96
C SER A 387 -13.85 -4.57 39.01
N LEU A 388 -14.33 -3.63 38.20
CA LEU A 388 -15.77 -3.36 38.04
C LEU A 388 -16.44 -4.23 36.96
N GLY A 389 -15.67 -5.09 36.27
CA GLY A 389 -16.15 -6.00 35.23
C GLY A 389 -15.65 -7.43 35.45
N SER A 390 -15.80 -7.98 36.65
CA SER A 390 -15.47 -9.39 36.93
C SER A 390 -16.64 -10.30 36.61
N LYS A 391 -16.78 -10.70 35.34
CA LYS A 391 -17.33 -12.01 34.96
C LYS A 391 -16.61 -12.56 33.72
N ASP A 392 -16.06 -13.76 33.95
CA ASP A 392 -15.88 -14.87 33.01
C ASP A 392 -14.63 -14.94 32.10
N HIS A 393 -13.70 -15.77 32.57
CA HIS A 393 -13.21 -16.98 31.92
C HIS A 393 -13.30 -17.11 30.38
N SER A 394 -12.13 -17.34 29.76
CA SER A 394 -11.90 -18.36 28.72
C SER A 394 -12.85 -18.33 27.50
N TYR A 395 -12.61 -17.42 26.54
CA TYR A 395 -13.30 -17.40 25.23
C TYR A 395 -12.35 -17.49 24.01
N SER A 396 -11.12 -17.98 24.19
CA SER A 396 -10.13 -18.07 23.10
C SER A 396 -10.11 -19.42 22.35
N THR A 397 -11.06 -20.33 22.57
CA THR A 397 -11.07 -21.63 21.87
C THR A 397 -12.42 -22.11 21.30
N GLU A 398 -13.51 -21.35 21.43
CA GLU A 398 -14.83 -21.76 20.87
C GLU A 398 -15.36 -20.90 19.71
N VAL A 399 -14.64 -19.85 19.26
CA VAL A 399 -15.12 -18.97 18.17
C VAL A 399 -14.76 -19.47 16.76
N ILE A 400 -14.18 -20.67 16.61
CA ILE A 400 -13.94 -21.30 15.30
C ILE A 400 -15.07 -22.29 14.90
N ALA A 401 -16.00 -22.60 15.80
CA ALA A 401 -17.04 -23.58 15.54
C ALA A 401 -18.44 -23.06 15.89
N THR A 402 -18.98 -22.14 15.08
CA THR A 402 -20.43 -21.93 14.90
C THR A 402 -20.67 -20.82 13.88
N SER A 403 -20.76 -21.16 12.59
CA SER A 403 -21.42 -20.29 11.60
C SER A 403 -22.93 -20.50 11.73
N PRO A 404 -23.74 -19.47 12.00
CA PRO A 404 -25.18 -19.59 11.83
C PRO A 404 -25.51 -19.53 10.33
N LYS A 405 -26.28 -20.51 9.85
CA LYS A 405 -27.03 -20.40 8.61
C LYS A 405 -28.12 -19.36 8.83
N VAL A 406 -28.10 -18.26 8.09
CA VAL A 406 -29.24 -17.31 8.06
C VAL A 406 -29.63 -17.04 6.62
N GLU A 407 -30.92 -17.27 6.41
CA GLU A 407 -31.70 -17.12 5.19
C GLU A 407 -31.78 -15.65 4.74
N ILE A 408 -32.09 -15.50 3.46
CA ILE A 408 -32.20 -14.24 2.73
C ILE A 408 -33.52 -13.56 3.11
N GLU A 409 -33.47 -12.35 3.65
CA GLU A 409 -34.56 -11.37 3.52
C GLU A 409 -34.00 -9.94 3.43
N HIS A 410 -34.65 -9.12 2.59
CA HIS A 410 -34.16 -7.88 2.01
C HIS A 410 -34.23 -6.65 2.95
N ALA A 411 -33.31 -5.70 2.67
CA ALA A 411 -33.51 -4.24 2.58
C ALA A 411 -32.75 -3.36 3.60
N VAL A 412 -31.56 -2.87 3.23
CA VAL A 412 -31.11 -1.46 3.38
C VAL A 412 -30.02 -1.20 2.31
N ARG A 413 -30.16 -0.11 1.55
CA ARG A 413 -29.23 0.33 0.48
C ARG A 413 -27.97 0.98 1.09
N THR A 414 -26.81 0.37 0.91
CA THR A 414 -25.49 1.00 1.08
C THR A 414 -24.83 1.22 -0.28
N SER A 415 -24.03 2.30 -0.36
CA SER A 415 -23.46 2.88 -1.59
C SER A 415 -22.54 1.93 -2.36
N ARG A 416 -22.69 1.98 -3.68
CA ARG A 416 -22.11 1.08 -4.68
C ARG A 416 -20.58 1.13 -4.73
N VAL A 417 -19.92 0.08 -4.25
CA VAL A 417 -18.69 -0.44 -4.85
C VAL A 417 -19.12 -1.57 -5.79
N PRO A 418 -18.82 -1.54 -7.11
CA PRO A 418 -19.23 -2.62 -7.99
C PRO A 418 -18.36 -3.85 -7.72
N HIS A 419 -18.88 -4.75 -6.89
CA HIS A 419 -18.39 -6.12 -6.81
C HIS A 419 -18.34 -6.74 -8.21
N LEU A 420 -17.25 -7.46 -8.50
CA LEU A 420 -17.04 -8.36 -9.63
C LEU A 420 -18.22 -9.34 -9.77
N ARG A 421 -19.28 -8.92 -10.45
CA ARG A 421 -20.26 -9.83 -11.05
C ARG A 421 -19.75 -10.18 -12.44
N CYS A 422 -19.01 -11.28 -12.53
CA CYS A 422 -18.82 -11.98 -13.80
C CYS A 422 -20.18 -12.53 -14.26
N HIS A 423 -20.97 -11.73 -14.95
CA HIS A 423 -21.98 -12.28 -15.83
C HIS A 423 -21.23 -12.96 -16.99
N PRO A 424 -21.50 -14.25 -17.29
CA PRO A 424 -21.02 -14.84 -18.52
C PRO A 424 -21.70 -14.07 -19.66
N ARG A 425 -20.96 -13.18 -20.33
CA ARG A 425 -21.47 -12.52 -21.53
C ARG A 425 -21.66 -13.63 -22.59
N PRO A 426 -22.85 -13.81 -23.17
CA PRO A 426 -23.00 -14.70 -24.30
C PRO A 426 -22.08 -14.20 -25.41
N LEU A 427 -21.28 -15.13 -25.96
CA LEU A 427 -20.41 -14.90 -27.11
C LEU A 427 -21.14 -14.07 -28.17
N PRO A 428 -20.54 -13.01 -28.73
CA PRO A 428 -21.19 -12.25 -29.78
C PRO A 428 -21.46 -13.18 -30.97
N LEU A 429 -22.69 -13.14 -31.48
CA LEU A 429 -23.24 -13.85 -32.64
C LEU A 429 -22.41 -13.76 -33.94
N ARG A 430 -21.24 -13.11 -33.92
CA ARG A 430 -20.29 -13.00 -35.03
C ARG A 430 -19.35 -14.21 -35.15
N VAL A 431 -19.19 -15.04 -34.12
CA VAL A 431 -18.39 -16.28 -34.23
C VAL A 431 -19.17 -17.38 -34.97
N ALA A 432 -20.50 -17.42 -34.84
CA ALA A 432 -21.37 -18.32 -35.61
C ALA A 432 -21.43 -17.95 -37.11
N ALA A 433 -21.26 -16.67 -37.46
CA ALA A 433 -21.25 -16.23 -38.86
C ALA A 433 -19.98 -16.64 -39.62
N ILE A 434 -18.85 -16.82 -38.94
CA ILE A 434 -17.59 -17.24 -39.57
C ILE A 434 -17.61 -18.74 -39.92
N LEU A 435 -18.33 -19.57 -39.16
CA LEU A 435 -18.52 -20.98 -39.52
C LEU A 435 -19.47 -21.17 -40.73
N ASN A 436 -20.46 -20.30 -40.91
CA ASN A 436 -21.38 -20.38 -42.06
C ASN A 436 -20.73 -19.96 -43.38
N ILE A 437 -19.66 -19.15 -43.35
CA ILE A 437 -18.93 -18.75 -44.56
C ILE A 437 -17.99 -19.88 -45.03
N LEU A 438 -17.51 -20.74 -44.12
CA LEU A 438 -16.63 -21.87 -44.45
C LEU A 438 -17.37 -23.12 -44.98
N VAL A 439 -18.69 -23.24 -44.75
CA VAL A 439 -19.51 -24.37 -45.24
C VAL A 439 -20.10 -24.12 -46.64
N CYS A 440 -20.06 -22.88 -47.18
CA CYS A 440 -20.63 -22.54 -48.50
C CYS A 440 -19.64 -22.62 -49.69
N CYS A 441 -18.42 -23.13 -49.51
CA CYS A 441 -17.43 -23.27 -50.61
C CYS A 441 -17.09 -24.74 -50.94
N SER A 442 -18.11 -25.59 -51.12
CA SER A 442 -17.96 -26.90 -51.76
C SER A 442 -18.93 -27.06 -52.95
N PRO A 443 -18.49 -27.55 -54.13
CA PRO A 443 -19.23 -27.44 -55.39
C PRO A 443 -20.22 -28.59 -55.63
N TRP A 444 -21.09 -28.93 -54.66
CA TRP A 444 -22.02 -30.07 -54.79
C TRP A 444 -23.52 -29.77 -54.62
N CYS A 445 -23.92 -28.50 -54.70
CA CYS A 445 -25.34 -28.12 -54.75
C CYS A 445 -25.63 -27.28 -56.00
N LEU A 446 -25.75 -27.93 -57.17
CA LEU A 446 -26.50 -27.44 -58.34
C LEU A 446 -26.55 -28.55 -59.41
N SER A 447 -27.55 -29.43 -59.34
CA SER A 447 -28.08 -30.15 -60.50
C SER A 447 -29.38 -30.90 -60.17
N VAL A 448 -30.51 -30.19 -60.20
CA VAL A 448 -31.77 -30.74 -60.75
C VAL A 448 -32.54 -29.59 -61.41
N PRO A 449 -32.69 -29.56 -62.74
CA PRO A 449 -33.61 -28.65 -63.41
C PRO A 449 -34.95 -29.35 -63.73
N GLN A 450 -36.03 -28.61 -63.50
CA GLN A 450 -37.46 -28.81 -63.83
C GLN A 450 -38.20 -30.01 -63.24
#